data_AF-D4D0X0-F1
#
_entry.id   AF-D4D0X0-F1
#
_cell.length_a   1.000
_cell.length_b   1.000
_cell.length_c   1.000
_cell.angle_alpha   90.00
_cell.angle_beta   90.00
_cell.angle_gamma   90.00
#
_symmetry.space_group_name_H-M   'P 1'
#
loop_
_entity.id
_entity.type
_entity.pdbx_description
1 polymer ?
#
loop_
_entity_poly.entity_id
_entity_poly.type
_entity_poly.pdbx_seq_one_letter_code
_entity_poly.pdbx_strand_id
1 'polypeptide(L)'
;MLQVLDQLQVPHVERYIPVSTAKEGWHVIKEMHVRGAPAIAIVAVLSLSIELTELMDHDKLSAEANEVEAFILEKLDYLVTSRPTAVNLSDAAIKLKALVQKRKQIGDPKGKDLAEAYVEAAEKMLIDDAMDNHRLGDFGAAWIMNNTPVGKDGKKVGVLTHCNTGSLATAGYGTALGVIRSLHASDKLEHAYCTETRPYNQGARLTAFELVHDKIPATLITDSMAASLLAQKGTGLAAIVVGADRVVANGDTANKIGTYQLAVLAKYHGVKFIVAAPRTTIDLRTKEGEDIIIEERAKSEVTRITGPRISDLGRNEENITLETVNIAAPGIDVWNPAFDVTPYDLIDAIVTEVGVAEKNADGLFELEKLPILFFFFLLLLLLLLVVVFGYFVSVFLFRFNRSKKTIYLLLYAQVSNAVTLNGAGSGLGIVEAIPSPGATRRSRSHYIRPSYLYIFLSLTRMSPWSLNGWLFYLVAGFFLARNKLGGTSTKLISHVTESCSSHDFEREMHFASPLELW
;
A
#
# COMPACT_ATOMS: atom_id res chain seq x y z
N MET A 1 -3.01 -5.52 -23.48
CA MET A 1 -1.60 -5.73 -23.90
C MET A 1 -0.68 -5.43 -22.72
N LEU A 2 0.22 -6.34 -22.36
CA LEU A 2 1.27 -6.13 -21.35
C LEU A 2 2.62 -5.94 -22.05
N GLN A 3 3.40 -4.97 -21.58
CA GLN A 3 4.77 -4.72 -22.05
C GLN A 3 5.68 -4.50 -20.84
N VAL A 4 6.92 -4.96 -20.92
CA VAL A 4 7.93 -4.77 -19.88
C VAL A 4 9.17 -4.09 -20.46
N LEU A 5 9.75 -3.13 -19.74
CA LEU A 5 11.01 -2.51 -20.15
C LEU A 5 12.15 -3.53 -19.97
N ASP A 6 12.98 -3.70 -21.00
CA ASP A 6 14.16 -4.56 -20.94
C ASP A 6 15.27 -3.94 -20.08
N GLN A 7 15.28 -4.26 -18.78
CA GLN A 7 16.25 -3.73 -17.83
C GLN A 7 17.69 -4.20 -18.09
N LEU A 8 17.93 -5.16 -18.98
CA LEU A 8 19.30 -5.55 -19.36
C LEU A 8 19.94 -4.50 -20.28
N GLN A 9 19.13 -3.72 -20.99
CA GLN A 9 19.60 -2.73 -21.96
C GLN A 9 19.65 -1.30 -21.40
N VAL A 10 18.89 -1.02 -20.34
CA VAL A 10 18.98 0.22 -19.56
C VAL A 10 20.40 0.37 -18.96
N PRO A 11 21.02 1.55 -18.96
CA PRO A 11 20.48 2.88 -19.32
C PRO A 11 20.65 3.27 -20.80
N HIS A 12 21.18 2.38 -21.63
CA HIS A 12 21.66 2.74 -22.96
C HIS A 12 20.58 2.63 -24.03
N VAL A 13 19.66 1.68 -23.89
CA VAL A 13 18.55 1.48 -24.82
C VAL A 13 17.26 1.23 -24.04
N GLU A 14 16.24 2.02 -24.34
CA GLU A 14 14.88 1.83 -23.84
C GLU A 14 14.09 0.99 -24.85
N ARG A 15 13.96 -0.31 -24.57
CA ARG A 15 13.18 -1.24 -25.40
C ARG A 15 12.15 -1.97 -24.55
N TYR A 16 10.93 -2.04 -25.07
CA TYR A 16 9.85 -2.77 -24.44
C TYR A 16 9.67 -4.14 -25.09
N ILE A 17 9.51 -5.18 -24.26
CA ILE A 17 9.23 -6.55 -24.65
C ILE A 17 7.73 -6.79 -24.46
N PRO A 18 6.97 -7.15 -25.50
CA PRO A 18 5.57 -7.56 -25.34
C PRO A 18 5.50 -8.90 -24.61
N VAL A 19 4.53 -9.05 -23.71
CA VAL A 19 4.28 -10.28 -22.95
C VAL A 19 2.80 -10.65 -23.11
N SER A 20 2.55 -11.78 -23.78
CA SER A 20 1.21 -12.23 -24.14
C SER A 20 0.79 -13.52 -23.45
N THR A 21 1.72 -14.22 -22.78
CA THR A 21 1.43 -15.48 -22.08
C THR A 21 2.13 -15.58 -20.73
N ALA A 22 1.63 -16.43 -19.83
CA ALA A 22 2.32 -16.74 -18.58
C ALA A 22 3.71 -17.38 -18.81
N LYS A 23 3.89 -18.07 -19.95
CA LYS A 23 5.20 -18.61 -20.35
C LYS A 23 6.20 -17.50 -20.63
N GLU A 24 5.80 -16.50 -21.42
CA GLU A 24 6.64 -15.33 -21.68
C GLU A 24 6.89 -14.52 -20.40
N GLY A 25 5.86 -14.36 -19.55
CA GLY A 25 6.00 -13.75 -18.22
C GLY A 25 7.06 -14.45 -17.37
N TRP A 26 7.05 -15.79 -17.35
CA TRP A 26 8.08 -16.58 -16.67
C TRP A 26 9.48 -16.32 -17.23
N HIS A 27 9.64 -16.25 -18.56
CA HIS A 27 10.94 -16.02 -19.21
C HIS A 27 11.51 -14.65 -18.88
N VAL A 28 10.71 -13.58 -19.03
CA VAL A 28 11.19 -12.21 -18.74
C VAL A 28 11.58 -12.02 -17.28
N ILE A 29 10.95 -12.75 -16.36
CA ILE A 29 11.32 -12.77 -14.93
C ILE A 29 12.60 -13.58 -14.73
N LYS A 30 12.69 -14.79 -15.29
CA LYS A 30 13.83 -15.69 -15.11
C LYS A 30 15.12 -15.11 -15.65
N GLU A 31 15.05 -14.50 -16.83
CA GLU A 31 16.17 -13.87 -17.55
C GLU A 31 16.48 -12.46 -17.03
N MET A 32 15.72 -12.00 -16.02
CA MET A 32 15.91 -10.74 -15.33
C MET A 32 15.78 -9.50 -16.21
N HIS A 33 14.94 -9.58 -17.25
CA HIS A 33 14.43 -8.40 -17.96
C HIS A 33 13.56 -7.56 -17.01
N VAL A 34 12.87 -8.20 -16.06
CA VAL A 34 12.12 -7.56 -14.97
C VAL A 34 12.76 -7.88 -13.63
N ARG A 35 12.90 -6.87 -12.76
CA ARG A 35 13.51 -6.98 -11.44
C ARG A 35 12.76 -6.15 -10.40
N GLY A 36 13.08 -6.38 -9.13
CA GLY A 36 12.34 -5.85 -8.00
C GLY A 36 11.19 -6.78 -7.62
N ALA A 37 11.12 -7.16 -6.34
CA ALA A 37 10.18 -8.18 -5.90
C ALA A 37 8.70 -7.81 -6.20
N PRO A 38 8.27 -6.55 -6.02
CA PRO A 38 6.92 -6.14 -6.41
C PRO A 38 6.68 -6.21 -7.93
N ALA A 39 7.58 -5.66 -8.76
CA ALA A 39 7.42 -5.70 -10.22
C ALA A 39 7.38 -7.13 -10.77
N ILE A 40 8.19 -8.04 -10.23
CA ILE A 40 8.17 -9.47 -10.59
C ILE A 40 6.79 -10.08 -10.34
N ALA A 41 6.20 -9.81 -9.16
CA ALA A 41 4.88 -10.32 -8.83
C ALA A 41 3.80 -9.78 -9.77
N ILE A 42 3.82 -8.46 -10.04
CA ILE A 42 2.87 -7.80 -10.93
C ILE A 42 2.96 -8.33 -12.37
N VAL A 43 4.17 -8.42 -12.93
CA VAL A 43 4.37 -8.96 -14.28
C VAL A 43 3.89 -10.41 -14.38
N ALA A 44 4.18 -11.23 -13.37
CA ALA A 44 3.73 -12.62 -13.35
C ALA A 44 2.20 -12.71 -13.40
N VAL A 45 1.49 -12.04 -12.49
CA VAL A 45 0.04 -12.17 -12.40
C VAL A 45 -0.67 -11.56 -13.61
N LEU A 46 -0.17 -10.43 -14.13
CA LEU A 46 -0.71 -9.80 -15.34
C LEU A 46 -0.44 -10.61 -16.60
N SER A 47 0.69 -11.33 -16.70
CA SER A 47 0.97 -12.18 -17.87
C SER A 47 -0.07 -13.31 -18.01
N LEU A 48 -0.54 -13.86 -16.89
CA LEU A 48 -1.66 -14.81 -16.89
C LEU A 48 -3.00 -14.13 -17.15
N SER A 49 -3.21 -12.88 -16.68
CA SER A 49 -4.42 -12.12 -17.02
C SER A 49 -4.55 -11.92 -18.53
N ILE A 50 -3.46 -11.56 -19.21
CA ILE A 50 -3.46 -11.44 -20.68
C ILE A 50 -3.76 -12.78 -21.35
N GLU A 51 -3.14 -13.88 -20.90
CA GLU A 51 -3.41 -15.21 -21.44
C GLU A 51 -4.89 -15.60 -21.29
N LEU A 52 -5.50 -15.30 -20.14
CA LEU A 52 -6.93 -15.55 -19.90
C LEU A 52 -7.83 -14.67 -20.78
N THR A 53 -7.52 -13.38 -20.91
CA THR A 53 -8.27 -12.46 -21.77
C THR A 53 -8.24 -12.91 -23.23
N GLU A 54 -7.07 -13.28 -23.76
CA GLU A 54 -6.93 -13.79 -25.12
C GLU A 54 -7.72 -15.10 -25.34
N LEU A 55 -7.74 -15.99 -24.34
CA LEU A 55 -8.56 -17.21 -24.39
C LEU A 55 -10.06 -16.91 -24.39
N MET A 56 -10.50 -15.89 -23.64
CA MET A 56 -11.90 -15.44 -23.62
C MET A 56 -12.30 -14.78 -24.93
N ASP A 57 -11.49 -13.86 -25.46
CA ASP A 57 -11.80 -13.08 -26.66
C ASP A 57 -11.86 -13.94 -27.94
N HIS A 58 -11.22 -15.11 -27.92
CA HIS A 58 -11.20 -16.07 -29.02
C HIS A 58 -12.06 -17.31 -28.79
N ASP A 59 -12.94 -17.32 -27.79
CA ASP A 59 -13.81 -18.45 -27.43
C ASP A 59 -13.04 -19.78 -27.24
N LYS A 60 -11.82 -19.70 -26.70
CA LYS A 60 -10.93 -20.84 -26.43
C LYS A 60 -10.86 -21.23 -24.95
N LEU A 61 -11.41 -20.39 -24.07
CA LEU A 61 -11.52 -20.70 -22.64
C LEU A 61 -12.58 -21.78 -22.40
N SER A 62 -12.28 -22.76 -21.55
CA SER A 62 -13.28 -23.76 -21.15
C SER A 62 -14.49 -23.13 -20.46
N ALA A 63 -15.68 -23.66 -20.75
CA ALA A 63 -16.91 -23.29 -20.05
C ALA A 63 -16.96 -23.87 -18.63
N GLU A 64 -16.20 -24.93 -18.36
CA GLU A 64 -16.20 -25.65 -17.09
C GLU A 64 -15.32 -24.95 -16.05
N ALA A 65 -15.92 -24.55 -14.93
CA ALA A 65 -15.20 -23.84 -13.86
C ALA A 65 -14.05 -24.66 -13.26
N ASN A 66 -14.18 -25.99 -13.20
CA ASN A 66 -13.12 -26.87 -12.71
C ASN A 66 -11.86 -26.82 -13.58
N GLU A 67 -12.02 -26.77 -14.89
CA GLU A 67 -10.89 -26.76 -15.83
C GLU A 67 -10.17 -25.40 -15.79
N VAL A 68 -10.92 -24.29 -15.73
CA VAL A 68 -10.34 -22.95 -15.62
C VAL A 68 -9.65 -22.74 -14.27
N GLU A 69 -10.23 -23.24 -13.17
CA GLU A 69 -9.54 -23.21 -11.87
C GLU A 69 -8.21 -23.97 -11.92
N ALA A 70 -8.21 -25.21 -12.42
CA ALA A 70 -7.00 -26.01 -12.52
C ALA A 70 -5.92 -25.31 -13.36
N PHE A 71 -6.32 -24.73 -14.50
CA PHE A 71 -5.43 -23.96 -15.37
C PHE A 71 -4.80 -22.76 -14.64
N ILE A 72 -5.60 -21.94 -13.94
CA ILE A 72 -5.08 -20.78 -13.21
C ILE A 72 -4.10 -21.21 -12.11
N LEU A 73 -4.46 -22.24 -11.34
CA LEU A 73 -3.64 -22.73 -10.24
C LEU A 73 -2.28 -23.27 -10.73
N GLU A 74 -2.29 -24.07 -11.80
CA GLU A 74 -1.07 -24.61 -12.43
C GLU A 74 -0.18 -23.48 -12.97
N LYS A 75 -0.76 -22.49 -13.64
CA LYS A 75 0.00 -21.34 -14.18
C LYS A 75 0.62 -20.49 -13.09
N LEU A 76 -0.09 -20.27 -11.99
CA LEU A 76 0.46 -19.57 -10.83
C LEU A 76 1.62 -20.37 -10.19
N ASP A 77 1.49 -21.69 -10.06
CA ASP A 77 2.59 -22.55 -9.58
C ASP A 77 3.80 -22.47 -10.52
N TYR A 78 3.57 -22.56 -11.82
CA TYR A 78 4.62 -22.43 -12.83
C TYR A 78 5.32 -21.06 -12.73
N LEU A 79 4.57 -19.96 -12.67
CA LEU A 79 5.12 -18.60 -12.55
C LEU A 79 6.03 -18.45 -11.32
N VAL A 80 5.63 -19.00 -10.17
CA VAL A 80 6.44 -18.97 -8.93
C VAL A 80 7.84 -19.60 -9.13
N THR A 81 7.97 -20.60 -10.00
CA THR A 81 9.27 -21.25 -10.27
C THR A 81 10.29 -20.36 -11.00
N SER A 82 9.85 -19.24 -11.59
CA SER A 82 10.75 -18.32 -12.30
C SER A 82 11.83 -17.78 -11.37
N ARG A 83 11.45 -17.32 -10.18
CA ARG A 83 12.34 -16.83 -9.11
C ARG A 83 11.77 -17.15 -7.71
N PRO A 84 12.00 -18.36 -7.18
CA PRO A 84 11.42 -18.81 -5.91
C PRO A 84 11.81 -17.99 -4.67
N THR A 85 12.88 -17.19 -4.77
CA THR A 85 13.32 -16.29 -3.69
C THR A 85 12.49 -15.01 -3.57
N ALA A 86 11.67 -14.69 -4.57
CA ALA A 86 10.77 -13.53 -4.55
C ALA A 86 9.50 -13.85 -3.75
N VAL A 87 9.48 -13.48 -2.47
CA VAL A 87 8.34 -13.73 -1.57
C VAL A 87 7.05 -13.07 -2.08
N ASN A 88 7.13 -11.85 -2.63
CA ASN A 88 5.99 -11.13 -3.19
C ASN A 88 5.25 -11.92 -4.28
N LEU A 89 5.98 -12.67 -5.12
CA LEU A 89 5.39 -13.50 -6.17
C LEU A 89 4.63 -14.70 -5.56
N SER A 90 5.25 -15.37 -4.59
CA SER A 90 4.60 -16.49 -3.88
C SER A 90 3.34 -16.03 -3.15
N ASP A 91 3.40 -14.88 -2.48
CA ASP A 91 2.26 -14.30 -1.76
C ASP A 91 1.13 -13.87 -2.71
N ALA A 92 1.46 -13.27 -3.85
CA ALA A 92 0.50 -12.92 -4.89
C ALA A 92 -0.22 -14.17 -5.42
N ALA A 93 0.54 -15.22 -5.74
CA ALA A 93 0.00 -16.49 -6.20
C ALA A 93 -0.93 -17.12 -5.15
N ILE A 94 -0.55 -17.15 -3.87
CA ILE A 94 -1.40 -17.68 -2.78
C ILE A 94 -2.71 -16.91 -2.68
N LYS A 95 -2.66 -15.57 -2.71
CA LYS A 95 -3.85 -14.71 -2.63
C LYS A 95 -4.80 -14.94 -3.81
N LEU A 96 -4.27 -15.03 -5.03
CA LEU A 96 -5.07 -15.23 -6.23
C LEU A 96 -5.67 -16.65 -6.31
N LYS A 97 -4.92 -17.68 -5.92
CA LYS A 97 -5.47 -19.04 -5.81
C LYS A 97 -6.65 -19.09 -4.84
N ALA A 98 -6.49 -18.51 -3.65
CA ALA A 98 -7.56 -18.45 -2.65
C ALA A 98 -8.78 -17.66 -3.15
N LEU A 99 -8.57 -16.60 -3.93
CA LEU A 99 -9.63 -15.82 -4.54
C LEU A 99 -10.43 -16.65 -5.56
N VAL A 100 -9.76 -17.34 -6.47
CA VAL A 100 -10.40 -18.17 -7.49
C VAL A 100 -11.16 -19.34 -6.86
N GLN A 101 -10.54 -20.04 -5.92
CA GLN A 101 -11.18 -21.13 -5.16
C GLN A 101 -12.43 -20.65 -4.42
N LYS A 102 -12.37 -19.46 -3.79
CA LYS A 102 -13.52 -18.86 -3.11
C LYS A 102 -14.61 -18.44 -4.10
N ARG A 103 -14.27 -17.88 -5.26
CA ARG A 103 -15.24 -17.50 -6.30
C ARG A 103 -16.00 -18.73 -6.80
N LYS A 104 -15.30 -19.85 -7.01
CA LYS A 104 -15.89 -21.13 -7.40
C LYS A 104 -16.94 -21.66 -6.43
N GLN A 105 -16.77 -21.43 -5.12
CA GLN A 105 -17.70 -21.87 -4.09
C GLN A 105 -19.01 -21.05 -4.02
N ILE A 106 -19.12 -19.97 -4.78
CA ILE A 106 -20.27 -19.05 -4.71
C ILE A 106 -21.17 -19.25 -5.94
N GLY A 107 -22.33 -19.88 -5.74
CA GLY A 107 -23.31 -20.13 -6.80
C GLY A 107 -22.89 -21.30 -7.70
N ASP A 108 -23.22 -21.19 -9.00
CA ASP A 108 -22.77 -22.11 -10.06
C ASP A 108 -21.99 -21.30 -11.13
N PRO A 109 -20.76 -20.84 -10.83
CA PRO A 109 -19.99 -20.03 -11.76
C PRO A 109 -19.54 -20.85 -12.97
N LYS A 110 -19.44 -20.20 -14.13
CA LYS A 110 -18.82 -20.78 -15.33
C LYS A 110 -17.33 -20.46 -15.37
N GLY A 111 -16.59 -21.09 -16.28
CA GLY A 111 -15.15 -20.83 -16.46
C GLY A 111 -14.82 -19.35 -16.65
N LYS A 112 -15.64 -18.64 -17.44
CA LYS A 112 -15.53 -17.19 -17.66
C LYS A 112 -15.61 -16.37 -16.37
N ASP A 113 -16.51 -16.72 -15.44
CA ASP A 113 -16.64 -16.03 -14.15
C ASP A 113 -15.36 -16.11 -13.29
N LEU A 114 -14.62 -17.22 -13.40
CA LEU A 114 -13.36 -17.40 -12.68
C LEU A 114 -12.23 -16.61 -13.34
N ALA A 115 -12.16 -16.64 -14.67
CA ALA A 115 -11.17 -15.88 -15.43
C ALA A 115 -11.34 -14.37 -15.21
N GLU A 116 -12.56 -13.85 -15.31
CA GLU A 116 -12.86 -12.44 -15.05
C GLU A 116 -12.50 -12.02 -13.62
N ALA A 117 -12.84 -12.85 -12.62
CA ALA A 117 -12.49 -12.57 -11.22
C ALA A 117 -10.97 -12.56 -10.98
N TYR A 118 -10.22 -13.43 -11.67
CA TYR A 118 -8.76 -13.41 -11.63
C TYR A 118 -8.20 -12.14 -12.29
N VAL A 119 -8.67 -11.80 -13.50
CA VAL A 119 -8.21 -10.63 -14.26
C VAL A 119 -8.43 -9.35 -13.46
N GLU A 120 -9.65 -9.14 -12.94
CA GLU A 120 -9.97 -7.97 -12.10
C GLU A 120 -9.04 -7.88 -10.88
N ALA A 121 -8.79 -9.01 -10.20
CA ALA A 121 -7.93 -9.03 -9.04
C ALA A 121 -6.47 -8.71 -9.37
N ALA A 122 -5.94 -9.26 -10.47
CA ALA A 122 -4.57 -9.01 -10.91
C ALA A 122 -4.35 -7.57 -11.38
N GLU A 123 -5.31 -6.98 -12.12
CA GLU A 123 -5.28 -5.56 -12.50
C GLU A 123 -5.36 -4.66 -11.27
N LYS A 124 -6.21 -5.03 -10.30
CA LYS A 124 -6.28 -4.31 -9.03
C LYS A 124 -4.96 -4.33 -8.28
N MET A 125 -4.22 -5.44 -8.29
CA MET A 125 -2.90 -5.51 -7.64
C MET A 125 -1.89 -4.51 -8.22
N LEU A 126 -1.91 -4.27 -9.54
CA LEU A 126 -1.07 -3.24 -10.17
C LEU A 126 -1.40 -1.84 -9.63
N ILE A 127 -2.70 -1.50 -9.58
CA ILE A 127 -3.18 -0.20 -9.11
C ILE A 127 -2.85 -0.01 -7.63
N ASP A 128 -3.12 -1.03 -6.82
CA ASP A 128 -2.87 -1.00 -5.38
C ASP A 128 -1.38 -0.81 -5.08
N ASP A 129 -0.48 -1.57 -5.73
CA ASP A 129 0.98 -1.44 -5.52
C ASP A 129 1.47 -0.02 -5.86
N ALA A 130 1.04 0.55 -6.99
CA ALA A 130 1.41 1.92 -7.37
C ALA A 130 0.90 2.95 -6.35
N MET A 131 -0.36 2.82 -5.90
CA MET A 131 -0.92 3.73 -4.88
C MET A 131 -0.21 3.60 -3.54
N ASP A 132 0.14 2.38 -3.15
CA ASP A 132 0.83 2.10 -1.88
C ASP A 132 2.26 2.64 -1.90
N ASN A 133 2.97 2.52 -3.02
CA ASN A 133 4.29 3.13 -3.23
C ASN A 133 4.24 4.67 -3.10
N HIS A 134 3.21 5.32 -3.64
CA HIS A 134 3.00 6.76 -3.46
C HIS A 134 2.81 7.14 -1.99
N ARG A 135 1.90 6.45 -1.27
CA ARG A 135 1.67 6.71 0.16
C ARG A 135 2.94 6.50 0.99
N LEU A 136 3.66 5.41 0.70
CA LEU A 136 4.93 5.10 1.35
C LEU A 136 5.96 6.21 1.12
N GLY A 137 6.08 6.71 -0.11
CA GLY A 137 6.91 7.86 -0.44
C GLY A 137 6.55 9.10 0.40
N ASP A 138 5.26 9.43 0.47
CA ASP A 138 4.77 10.59 1.20
C ASP A 138 5.01 10.48 2.72
N PHE A 139 4.77 9.30 3.30
CA PHE A 139 5.05 9.04 4.71
C PHE A 139 6.54 9.15 5.02
N GLY A 140 7.41 8.60 4.17
CA GLY A 140 8.85 8.68 4.34
C GLY A 140 9.37 10.11 4.21
N ALA A 141 8.88 10.86 3.22
CA ALA A 141 9.25 12.26 3.01
C ALA A 141 8.81 13.12 4.22
N ALA A 142 7.58 12.95 4.69
CA ALA A 142 7.08 13.64 5.88
C ALA A 142 7.91 13.29 7.12
N TRP A 143 8.27 12.02 7.30
CA TRP A 143 9.08 11.57 8.43
C TRP A 143 10.47 12.21 8.43
N ILE A 144 11.16 12.23 7.27
CA ILE A 144 12.49 12.85 7.14
C ILE A 144 12.42 14.32 7.55
N MET A 145 11.43 15.05 7.06
CA MET A 145 11.27 16.47 7.38
C MET A 145 10.99 16.70 8.86
N ASN A 146 10.21 15.83 9.49
CA ASN A 146 9.83 15.98 10.89
C ASN A 146 10.87 15.45 11.88
N ASN A 147 11.80 14.60 11.45
CA ASN A 147 12.71 13.88 12.37
C ASN A 147 14.20 14.11 12.14
N THR A 148 14.57 14.86 11.10
CA THR A 148 15.97 15.24 10.86
C THR A 148 16.23 16.70 11.27
N PRO A 149 17.43 17.05 11.76
CA PRO A 149 17.75 18.43 12.12
C PRO A 149 17.55 19.42 10.95
N VAL A 150 18.01 19.05 9.74
CA VAL A 150 17.87 19.87 8.54
C VAL A 150 16.40 20.07 8.16
N GLY A 151 15.60 19.00 8.25
CA GLY A 151 14.16 19.07 7.97
C GLY A 151 13.40 19.94 8.97
N LYS A 152 13.70 19.83 10.27
CA LYS A 152 13.08 20.64 11.34
C LYS A 152 13.37 22.12 11.23
N ASP A 153 14.53 22.49 10.66
CA ASP A 153 14.87 23.88 10.32
C ASP A 153 14.05 24.43 9.13
N GLY A 154 13.21 23.61 8.49
CA GLY A 154 12.43 23.98 7.30
C GLY A 154 13.27 24.09 6.03
N LYS A 155 14.49 23.55 6.02
CA LYS A 155 15.40 23.58 4.87
C LYS A 155 15.15 22.38 3.96
N LYS A 156 15.54 22.50 2.69
CA LYS A 156 15.62 21.35 1.78
C LYS A 156 16.68 20.36 2.27
N VAL A 157 16.44 19.09 2.06
CA VAL A 157 17.28 17.99 2.58
C VAL A 157 18.03 17.28 1.47
N GLY A 158 19.26 16.86 1.75
CA GLY A 158 19.97 15.86 0.95
C GLY A 158 19.57 14.45 1.39
N VAL A 159 19.47 13.51 0.44
CA VAL A 159 19.21 12.09 0.73
C VAL A 159 20.18 11.20 -0.03
N LEU A 160 20.72 10.17 0.61
CA LEU A 160 21.51 9.11 -0.03
C LEU A 160 20.67 7.83 -0.13
N THR A 161 20.74 7.13 -1.26
CA THR A 161 20.07 5.85 -1.48
C THR A 161 21.01 4.80 -2.07
N HIS A 162 20.55 3.55 -2.09
CA HIS A 162 21.33 2.37 -2.46
C HIS A 162 20.49 1.39 -3.28
N CYS A 163 21.13 0.67 -4.21
CA CYS A 163 20.47 -0.19 -5.19
C CYS A 163 19.49 0.59 -6.09
N ASN A 164 18.49 -0.10 -6.61
CA ASN A 164 17.35 0.48 -7.32
C ASN A 164 16.05 0.04 -6.68
N THR A 165 15.25 1.04 -6.32
CA THR A 165 13.99 0.92 -5.58
C THR A 165 12.94 1.84 -6.18
N GLY A 166 13.04 2.09 -7.49
CA GLY A 166 12.21 3.02 -8.24
C GLY A 166 11.04 2.36 -8.94
N SER A 167 10.57 3.01 -10.01
CA SER A 167 9.53 2.46 -10.89
C SER A 167 10.05 1.24 -11.63
N LEU A 168 11.36 1.11 -11.81
CA LEU A 168 11.98 -0.08 -12.40
C LEU A 168 12.01 -1.28 -11.45
N ALA A 169 11.71 -1.10 -10.16
CA ALA A 169 11.67 -2.18 -9.16
C ALA A 169 10.26 -2.49 -8.65
N THR A 170 9.24 -1.73 -9.07
CA THR A 170 7.87 -1.79 -8.54
C THR A 170 6.82 -1.64 -9.64
N ALA A 171 5.51 -1.62 -9.32
CA ALA A 171 4.48 -1.24 -10.29
C ALA A 171 4.63 0.19 -10.82
N GLY A 172 5.33 1.05 -10.08
CA GLY A 172 5.47 2.47 -10.36
C GLY A 172 5.85 3.23 -9.10
N TYR A 173 6.40 4.43 -9.29
CA TYR A 173 6.87 5.35 -8.24
C TYR A 173 8.04 4.85 -7.38
N GLY A 174 8.04 3.59 -6.94
CA GLY A 174 9.09 3.01 -6.11
C GLY A 174 8.91 3.23 -4.62
N THR A 175 9.80 2.63 -3.83
CA THR A 175 9.78 2.70 -2.36
C THR A 175 10.73 3.79 -1.85
N ALA A 176 12.02 3.50 -1.66
CA ALA A 176 12.99 4.49 -1.20
C ALA A 176 13.24 5.60 -2.23
N LEU A 177 13.19 5.27 -3.54
CA LEU A 177 13.21 6.29 -4.58
C LEU A 177 11.87 7.03 -4.67
N GLY A 178 10.76 6.39 -4.26
CA GLY A 178 9.47 7.04 -4.04
C GLY A 178 9.54 8.13 -2.97
N VAL A 179 10.25 7.88 -1.86
CA VAL A 179 10.50 8.90 -0.83
C VAL A 179 11.26 10.10 -1.40
N ILE A 180 12.29 9.85 -2.23
CA ILE A 180 13.04 10.92 -2.92
C ILE A 180 12.13 11.68 -3.90
N ARG A 181 11.27 10.97 -4.65
CA ARG A 181 10.27 11.59 -5.54
C ARG A 181 9.27 12.44 -4.78
N SER A 182 8.78 12.02 -3.62
CA SER A 182 7.87 12.81 -2.76
C SER A 182 8.55 14.07 -2.22
N LEU A 183 9.82 13.97 -1.79
CA LEU A 183 10.60 15.15 -1.38
C LEU A 183 10.79 16.12 -2.55
N HIS A 184 11.11 15.61 -3.75
CA HIS A 184 11.29 16.45 -4.94
C HIS A 184 9.98 17.12 -5.37
N ALA A 185 8.88 16.37 -5.46
CA ALA A 185 7.57 16.88 -5.85
C ALA A 185 7.03 17.94 -4.90
N SER A 186 7.45 17.91 -3.62
CA SER A 186 7.08 18.90 -2.61
C SER A 186 8.10 20.05 -2.45
N ASP A 187 9.08 20.14 -3.35
CA ASP A 187 10.19 21.13 -3.33
C ASP A 187 11.01 21.10 -2.02
N LYS A 188 11.15 19.93 -1.40
CA LYS A 188 11.89 19.71 -0.15
C LYS A 188 13.21 18.97 -0.35
N LEU A 189 13.47 18.45 -1.54
CA LEU A 189 14.74 17.81 -1.87
C LEU A 189 15.74 18.87 -2.33
N GLU A 190 16.90 18.92 -1.67
CA GLU A 190 18.06 19.70 -2.15
C GLU A 190 18.82 18.88 -3.20
N HIS A 191 19.17 17.64 -2.84
CA HIS A 191 19.97 16.77 -3.69
C HIS A 191 19.80 15.30 -3.33
N ALA A 192 19.80 14.42 -4.34
CA ALA A 192 19.86 12.97 -4.16
C ALA A 192 21.26 12.43 -4.46
N TYR A 193 21.77 11.56 -3.61
CA TYR A 193 22.96 10.76 -3.91
C TYR A 193 22.53 9.31 -4.10
N CYS A 194 23.10 8.63 -5.08
CA CYS A 194 22.91 7.19 -5.26
C CYS A 194 24.27 6.52 -5.38
N THR A 195 24.45 5.37 -4.73
CA THR A 195 25.68 4.59 -4.90
C THR A 195 25.61 3.72 -6.15
N GLU A 196 26.76 3.30 -6.69
CA GLU A 196 26.79 2.42 -7.86
C GLU A 196 26.13 1.05 -7.62
N THR A 197 26.27 0.50 -6.41
CA THR A 197 25.74 -0.80 -5.98
C THR A 197 26.40 -1.99 -6.69
N ARG A 198 27.68 -2.19 -6.43
CA ARG A 198 28.41 -3.36 -6.94
C ARG A 198 27.87 -4.67 -6.34
N PRO A 199 28.05 -5.81 -7.04
CA PRO A 199 28.64 -5.92 -8.38
C PRO A 199 27.70 -5.62 -9.54
N TYR A 200 26.38 -5.58 -9.30
CA TYR A 200 25.40 -5.57 -10.38
C TYR A 200 25.09 -4.16 -10.93
N ASN A 201 25.58 -3.13 -10.26
CA ASN A 201 25.53 -1.73 -10.68
C ASN A 201 24.10 -1.20 -10.82
N GLN A 202 23.15 -1.65 -10.00
CA GLN A 202 21.76 -1.19 -10.12
C GLN A 202 21.63 0.32 -9.88
N GLY A 203 22.38 0.88 -8.93
CA GLY A 203 22.30 2.29 -8.65
C GLY A 203 22.88 3.13 -9.79
N ALA A 204 24.03 2.73 -10.35
CA ALA A 204 24.62 3.39 -11.51
C ALA A 204 23.80 3.24 -12.80
N ARG A 205 23.19 2.06 -13.03
CA ARG A 205 22.46 1.76 -14.27
C ARG A 205 21.00 2.18 -14.24
N LEU A 206 20.30 1.94 -13.14
CA LEU A 206 18.84 2.04 -13.06
C LEU A 206 18.42 3.25 -12.24
N THR A 207 18.99 3.44 -11.04
CA THR A 207 18.63 4.60 -10.19
C THR A 207 19.09 5.91 -10.79
N ALA A 208 20.33 5.99 -11.28
CA ALA A 208 20.81 7.18 -11.98
C ALA A 208 19.97 7.46 -13.24
N PHE A 209 19.57 6.42 -13.98
CA PHE A 209 18.67 6.57 -15.13
C PHE A 209 17.32 7.18 -14.74
N GLU A 210 16.67 6.66 -13.70
CA GLU A 210 15.40 7.22 -13.22
C GLU A 210 15.55 8.65 -12.69
N LEU A 211 16.60 8.96 -11.94
CA LEU A 211 16.86 10.31 -11.43
C LEU A 211 17.09 11.32 -12.56
N VAL A 212 17.82 10.93 -13.62
CA VAL A 212 18.02 11.76 -14.82
C VAL A 212 16.70 11.94 -15.58
N HIS A 213 15.95 10.86 -15.80
CA HIS A 213 14.66 10.88 -16.48
C HIS A 213 13.67 11.83 -15.77
N ASP A 214 13.59 11.75 -14.44
CA ASP A 214 12.69 12.56 -13.63
C ASP A 214 13.23 13.98 -13.34
N LYS A 215 14.42 14.31 -13.86
CA LYS A 215 15.12 15.60 -13.68
C LYS A 215 15.34 15.96 -12.21
N ILE A 216 15.58 14.96 -11.37
CA ILE A 216 15.88 15.13 -9.95
C ILE A 216 17.35 15.52 -9.81
N PRO A 217 17.70 16.58 -9.03
CA PRO A 217 19.09 16.95 -8.79
C PRO A 217 19.80 15.79 -8.08
N ALA A 218 20.76 15.18 -8.77
CA ALA A 218 21.35 13.92 -8.32
C ALA A 218 22.85 13.79 -8.61
N THR A 219 23.51 12.93 -7.83
CA THR A 219 24.92 12.55 -8.05
C THR A 219 25.13 11.06 -7.79
N LEU A 220 25.78 10.39 -8.74
CA LEU A 220 26.27 9.03 -8.59
C LEU A 220 27.60 9.02 -7.83
N ILE A 221 27.75 8.13 -6.86
CA ILE A 221 29.00 7.87 -6.15
C ILE A 221 29.33 6.37 -6.18
N THR A 222 30.60 5.99 -6.01
CA THR A 222 30.92 4.57 -5.77
C THR A 222 30.51 4.18 -4.35
N ASP A 223 30.33 2.89 -4.10
CA ASP A 223 29.91 2.41 -2.75
C ASP A 223 30.95 2.81 -1.67
N SER A 224 32.23 2.88 -2.04
CA SER A 224 33.35 3.27 -1.16
C SER A 224 33.40 4.78 -0.82
N MET A 225 32.71 5.62 -1.57
CA MET A 225 32.70 7.08 -1.35
C MET A 225 31.70 7.51 -0.28
N ALA A 226 30.78 6.63 0.15
CA ALA A 226 29.70 6.96 1.07
C ALA A 226 30.21 7.58 2.40
N ALA A 227 31.28 7.02 2.98
CA ALA A 227 31.86 7.56 4.21
C ALA A 227 32.44 8.97 4.00
N SER A 228 33.11 9.21 2.86
CA SER A 228 33.65 10.54 2.53
C SER A 228 32.54 11.56 2.30
N LEU A 229 31.43 11.16 1.66
CA LEU A 229 30.25 12.01 1.47
C LEU A 229 29.61 12.37 2.83
N LEU A 230 29.43 11.39 3.71
CA LEU A 230 28.85 11.59 5.04
C LEU A 230 29.72 12.48 5.94
N ALA A 231 31.05 12.45 5.76
CA ALA A 231 31.98 13.32 6.48
C ALA A 231 31.99 14.77 5.97
N GLN A 232 31.49 15.03 4.75
CA GLN A 232 31.53 16.36 4.14
C GLN A 232 30.50 17.30 4.80
N LYS A 233 30.97 18.45 5.26
CA LYS A 233 30.11 19.49 5.84
C LYS A 233 29.31 20.20 4.76
N GLY A 234 28.10 20.65 5.12
CA GLY A 234 27.27 21.49 4.26
C GLY A 234 26.51 20.74 3.15
N THR A 235 26.59 19.41 3.09
CA THR A 235 25.82 18.59 2.13
C THR A 235 24.32 18.58 2.42
N GLY A 236 23.89 18.98 3.63
CA GLY A 236 22.49 18.93 4.05
C GLY A 236 21.93 17.50 4.11
N LEU A 237 22.81 16.48 4.07
CA LEU A 237 22.42 15.08 4.01
C LEU A 237 21.70 14.69 5.31
N ALA A 238 20.39 14.53 5.22
CA ALA A 238 19.52 14.35 6.36
C ALA A 238 19.24 12.88 6.67
N ALA A 239 19.18 12.05 5.63
CA ALA A 239 18.89 10.64 5.75
C ALA A 239 19.56 9.80 4.66
N ILE A 240 19.79 8.53 4.99
CA ILE A 240 19.98 7.44 4.05
C ILE A 240 18.66 6.67 3.99
N VAL A 241 18.10 6.50 2.80
CA VAL A 241 16.83 5.79 2.58
C VAL A 241 17.07 4.63 1.63
N VAL A 242 16.74 3.42 2.06
CA VAL A 242 16.96 2.17 1.31
C VAL A 242 15.67 1.38 1.18
N GLY A 243 15.59 0.51 0.18
CA GLY A 243 14.52 -0.48 0.08
C GLY A 243 14.74 -1.66 1.04
N ALA A 244 13.96 -2.72 0.84
CA ALA A 244 14.18 -4.01 1.47
C ALA A 244 13.77 -5.14 0.52
N ASP A 245 14.49 -6.26 0.60
CA ASP A 245 14.06 -7.53 0.03
C ASP A 245 13.23 -8.31 1.05
N ARG A 246 13.55 -8.19 2.35
CA ARG A 246 12.77 -8.77 3.46
C ARG A 246 13.01 -7.99 4.74
N VAL A 247 11.92 -7.70 5.45
CA VAL A 247 11.96 -7.21 6.84
C VAL A 247 11.35 -8.28 7.72
N VAL A 248 12.06 -8.76 8.73
CA VAL A 248 11.57 -9.85 9.62
C VAL A 248 10.91 -9.28 10.87
N ALA A 249 10.35 -10.12 11.75
CA ALA A 249 9.48 -9.69 12.83
C ALA A 249 10.10 -8.63 13.77
N ASN A 250 11.39 -8.76 14.11
CA ASN A 250 12.09 -7.78 14.97
C ASN A 250 12.51 -6.48 14.25
N GLY A 251 12.34 -6.40 12.93
CA GLY A 251 12.76 -5.29 12.08
C GLY A 251 14.10 -5.46 11.38
N ASP A 252 14.84 -6.55 11.62
CA ASP A 252 16.06 -6.84 10.85
C ASP A 252 15.72 -6.89 9.37
N THR A 253 16.55 -6.23 8.57
CA THR A 253 16.25 -5.99 7.17
C THR A 253 17.33 -6.59 6.30
N ALA A 254 16.97 -7.62 5.52
CA ALA A 254 17.79 -8.05 4.40
C ALA A 254 17.54 -7.15 3.20
N ASN A 255 18.62 -6.59 2.66
CA ASN A 255 18.60 -5.76 1.46
C ASN A 255 19.92 -5.93 0.69
N LYS A 256 20.05 -5.28 -0.47
CA LYS A 256 21.24 -5.35 -1.32
C LYS A 256 22.54 -5.14 -0.54
N ILE A 257 23.53 -6.00 -0.80
CA ILE A 257 24.87 -5.93 -0.21
C ILE A 257 25.44 -4.51 -0.28
N GLY A 258 25.91 -3.99 0.85
CA GLY A 258 26.27 -2.59 1.07
C GLY A 258 25.28 -1.82 1.95
N THR A 259 24.07 -2.34 2.15
CA THR A 259 23.06 -1.69 3.00
C THR A 259 23.48 -1.65 4.46
N TYR A 260 23.94 -2.78 5.01
CA TYR A 260 24.46 -2.84 6.37
C TYR A 260 25.64 -1.87 6.56
N GLN A 261 26.56 -1.81 5.60
CA GLN A 261 27.68 -0.86 5.61
C GLN A 261 27.18 0.59 5.71
N LEU A 262 26.17 0.97 4.90
CA LEU A 262 25.59 2.30 4.95
C LEU A 262 24.92 2.61 6.30
N ALA A 263 24.26 1.64 6.92
CA ALA A 263 23.64 1.80 8.23
C ALA A 263 24.67 2.06 9.34
N VAL A 264 25.80 1.34 9.31
CA VAL A 264 26.94 1.57 10.22
C VAL A 264 27.50 2.98 10.05
N LEU A 265 27.71 3.41 8.80
CA LEU A 265 28.20 4.76 8.49
C LEU A 265 27.20 5.84 8.92
N ALA A 266 25.91 5.63 8.68
CA ALA A 266 24.84 6.55 9.09
C ALA A 266 24.88 6.78 10.61
N LYS A 267 24.96 5.70 11.40
CA LYS A 267 25.08 5.77 12.87
C LYS A 267 26.34 6.51 13.31
N TYR A 268 27.49 6.24 12.69
CA TYR A 268 28.74 6.92 13.02
C TYR A 268 28.68 8.43 12.75
N HIS A 269 28.05 8.85 11.65
CA HIS A 269 27.94 10.26 11.25
C HIS A 269 26.70 10.98 11.79
N GLY A 270 25.82 10.30 12.53
CA GLY A 270 24.59 10.88 13.06
C GLY A 270 23.55 11.21 11.99
N VAL A 271 23.58 10.52 10.85
CA VAL A 271 22.58 10.63 9.77
C VAL A 271 21.49 9.58 9.98
N LYS A 272 20.23 9.93 9.73
CA LYS A 272 19.11 8.99 9.90
C LYS A 272 19.15 7.87 8.88
N PHE A 273 18.91 6.64 9.31
CA PHE A 273 18.85 5.47 8.42
C PHE A 273 17.43 4.90 8.37
N ILE A 274 16.85 4.86 7.18
CA ILE A 274 15.42 4.55 6.99
C ILE A 274 15.28 3.42 5.97
N VAL A 275 14.46 2.43 6.31
CA VAL A 275 14.03 1.38 5.39
C VAL A 275 12.64 1.72 4.86
N ALA A 276 12.46 1.71 3.55
CA ALA A 276 11.18 1.97 2.89
C ALA A 276 10.72 0.68 2.18
N ALA A 277 9.73 0.01 2.76
CA ALA A 277 9.26 -1.30 2.31
C ALA A 277 7.75 -1.44 2.50
N PRO A 278 7.02 -1.93 1.49
CA PRO A 278 5.60 -2.20 1.65
C PRO A 278 5.38 -3.32 2.67
N ARG A 279 4.20 -3.39 3.28
CA ARG A 279 3.88 -4.48 4.23
C ARG A 279 4.02 -5.87 3.64
N THR A 280 3.87 -6.02 2.33
CA THR A 280 4.06 -7.29 1.62
C THR A 280 5.50 -7.78 1.66
N THR A 281 6.47 -6.92 2.02
CA THR A 281 7.88 -7.27 2.24
C THR A 281 8.17 -7.64 3.70
N ILE A 282 7.20 -7.45 4.62
CA ILE A 282 7.35 -7.78 6.05
C ILE A 282 6.97 -9.25 6.29
N ASP A 283 7.94 -10.06 6.69
CA ASP A 283 7.77 -11.47 7.03
C ASP A 283 7.76 -11.66 8.56
N LEU A 284 6.57 -11.59 9.15
CA LEU A 284 6.36 -11.79 10.60
C LEU A 284 6.60 -13.24 11.06
N ARG A 285 6.85 -14.20 10.15
CA ARG A 285 7.12 -15.60 10.51
C ARG A 285 8.58 -15.83 10.87
N THR A 286 9.48 -15.15 10.17
CA THR A 286 10.91 -15.14 10.46
C THR A 286 11.14 -14.19 11.65
N LYS A 287 11.84 -14.65 12.68
CA LYS A 287 11.94 -13.89 13.94
C LYS A 287 13.04 -12.84 13.88
N GLU A 288 14.21 -13.24 13.42
CA GLU A 288 15.44 -12.46 13.48
C GLU A 288 16.21 -12.58 12.16
N GLY A 289 17.12 -11.65 11.91
CA GLY A 289 17.85 -11.57 10.65
C GLY A 289 18.80 -12.75 10.40
N GLU A 290 19.27 -13.41 11.45
CA GLU A 290 20.13 -14.61 11.37
C GLU A 290 19.44 -15.80 10.69
N ASP A 291 18.10 -15.84 10.71
CA ASP A 291 17.30 -16.87 10.06
C ASP A 291 17.19 -16.69 8.53
N ILE A 292 17.74 -15.59 7.99
CA ILE A 292 17.71 -15.29 6.56
C ILE A 292 18.87 -15.96 5.84
N ILE A 293 18.56 -16.87 4.92
CA ILE A 293 19.57 -17.46 4.02
C ILE A 293 19.97 -16.42 2.96
N ILE A 294 21.24 -16.02 2.98
CA ILE A 294 21.79 -15.06 2.02
C ILE A 294 22.13 -15.75 0.70
N GLU A 295 21.59 -15.23 -0.40
CA GLU A 295 21.91 -15.68 -1.75
C GLU A 295 23.36 -15.35 -2.09
N GLU A 296 24.19 -16.35 -2.38
CA GLU A 296 25.49 -16.16 -3.01
C GLU A 296 25.42 -16.39 -4.51
N ARG A 297 26.08 -15.52 -5.29
CA ARG A 297 26.03 -15.53 -6.75
C ARG A 297 27.36 -15.85 -7.40
N ALA A 298 27.32 -16.10 -8.70
CA ALA A 298 28.49 -16.47 -9.49
C ALA A 298 29.62 -15.44 -9.38
N LYS A 299 30.86 -15.93 -9.23
CA LYS A 299 32.09 -15.12 -9.15
C LYS A 299 32.29 -14.22 -10.38
N SER A 300 31.71 -14.60 -11.52
CA SER A 300 31.75 -13.82 -12.76
C SER A 300 31.08 -12.46 -12.64
N GLU A 301 30.07 -12.28 -11.78
CA GLU A 301 29.42 -10.97 -11.60
C GLU A 301 30.36 -9.94 -10.98
N VAL A 302 31.29 -10.39 -10.12
CA VAL A 302 32.31 -9.51 -9.52
C VAL A 302 33.49 -9.35 -10.47
N THR A 303 33.96 -10.43 -11.10
CA THR A 303 35.19 -10.41 -11.90
C THR A 303 35.02 -9.84 -13.31
N ARG A 304 33.79 -9.69 -13.79
CA ARG A 304 33.47 -9.17 -15.13
C ARG A 304 32.49 -8.01 -15.06
N ILE A 305 32.57 -7.14 -16.06
CA ILE A 305 31.60 -6.06 -16.26
C ILE A 305 31.23 -5.98 -17.74
N THR A 306 29.95 -5.73 -18.01
CA THR A 306 29.40 -5.53 -19.35
C THR A 306 28.92 -4.09 -19.48
N GLY A 307 29.28 -3.43 -20.58
CA GLY A 307 28.88 -2.05 -20.85
C GLY A 307 29.09 -1.67 -22.31
N PRO A 308 28.63 -0.48 -22.72
CA PRO A 308 28.80 -0.01 -24.09
C PRO A 308 30.27 0.28 -24.35
N ARG A 309 30.77 -0.11 -25.52
CA ARG A 309 32.05 0.38 -26.00
C ARG A 309 31.92 1.87 -26.30
N ILE A 310 32.74 2.68 -25.64
CA ILE A 310 32.81 4.12 -25.88
C ILE A 310 33.89 4.36 -26.95
N SER A 311 33.58 5.09 -28.02
CA SER A 311 34.57 5.54 -29.00
C SER A 311 35.49 6.60 -28.40
N ASP A 312 36.65 6.88 -29.02
CA ASP A 312 37.65 7.84 -28.52
C ASP A 312 37.10 9.27 -28.25
N LEU A 313 35.88 9.57 -28.72
CA LEU A 313 35.19 10.85 -28.55
C LEU A 313 34.18 10.88 -27.38
N GLY A 314 34.06 9.82 -26.58
CA GLY A 314 33.18 9.81 -25.40
C GLY A 314 31.68 9.80 -25.73
N ARG A 315 31.30 9.57 -26.99
CA ARG A 315 29.90 9.55 -27.44
C ARG A 315 29.42 8.11 -27.63
N ASN A 316 28.18 7.85 -27.21
CA ASN A 316 27.48 6.64 -27.59
C ASN A 316 27.23 6.70 -29.10
N GLU A 317 27.73 5.72 -29.84
CA GLU A 317 27.43 5.56 -31.26
C GLU A 317 25.96 5.19 -31.44
N GLU A 318 25.38 5.49 -32.62
CA GLU A 318 24.00 5.09 -32.96
C GLU A 318 23.78 3.56 -32.86
N ASN A 319 24.86 2.78 -32.98
CA ASN A 319 24.87 1.33 -32.78
C ASN A 319 25.67 0.97 -31.51
N ILE A 320 24.99 0.99 -30.37
CA ILE A 320 25.59 0.62 -29.08
C ILE A 320 25.99 -0.86 -29.10
N THR A 321 27.30 -1.12 -29.09
CA THR A 321 27.85 -2.47 -28.94
C THR A 321 28.20 -2.70 -27.47
N LEU A 322 27.57 -3.70 -26.84
CA LEU A 322 27.91 -4.12 -25.48
C LEU A 322 29.11 -5.07 -25.50
N GLU A 323 30.15 -4.75 -24.74
CA GLU A 323 31.33 -5.61 -24.56
C GLU A 323 31.43 -6.06 -23.11
N THR A 324 31.98 -7.27 -22.89
CA THR A 324 32.25 -7.80 -21.55
C THR A 324 33.74 -7.93 -21.34
N VAL A 325 34.25 -7.31 -20.27
CA VAL A 325 35.67 -7.35 -19.92
C VAL A 325 35.90 -8.01 -18.56
N ASN A 326 37.05 -8.67 -18.39
CA ASN A 326 37.49 -9.16 -17.08
C ASN A 326 38.23 -8.04 -16.36
N ILE A 327 37.80 -7.70 -15.15
CA ILE A 327 38.40 -6.64 -14.32
C ILE A 327 39.29 -7.20 -13.21
N ALA A 328 39.04 -8.44 -12.76
CA ALA A 328 39.81 -9.08 -11.72
C ALA A 328 40.96 -9.92 -12.30
N ALA A 329 42.03 -10.10 -11.51
CA ALA A 329 43.17 -10.94 -11.89
C ALA A 329 42.73 -12.41 -12.10
N PRO A 330 43.18 -13.09 -13.18
CA PRO A 330 42.85 -14.50 -13.40
C PRO A 330 43.26 -15.38 -12.23
N GLY A 331 42.36 -16.26 -11.78
CA GLY A 331 42.61 -17.25 -10.71
C GLY A 331 42.30 -16.77 -9.28
N ILE A 332 41.94 -15.50 -9.07
CA ILE A 332 41.51 -15.02 -7.75
C ILE A 332 40.16 -15.63 -7.35
N ASP A 333 40.00 -15.94 -6.06
CA ASP A 333 38.72 -16.37 -5.51
C ASP A 333 37.80 -15.18 -5.20
N VAL A 334 36.50 -15.42 -5.08
CA VAL A 334 35.48 -14.38 -4.86
C VAL A 334 34.42 -14.86 -3.88
N TRP A 335 34.14 -14.01 -2.90
CA TRP A 335 32.94 -14.05 -2.07
C TRP A 335 31.93 -13.02 -2.61
N ASN A 336 30.73 -13.47 -3.00
CA ASN A 336 29.73 -12.63 -3.67
C ASN A 336 28.33 -12.84 -3.09
N PRO A 337 28.09 -12.42 -1.83
CA PRO A 337 26.74 -12.37 -1.28
C PRO A 337 25.93 -11.27 -2.00
N ALA A 338 24.72 -11.60 -2.44
CA ALA A 338 23.84 -10.65 -3.11
C ALA A 338 23.16 -9.70 -2.11
N PHE A 339 23.10 -10.05 -0.82
CA PHE A 339 22.41 -9.30 0.22
C PHE A 339 23.23 -9.29 1.50
N ASP A 340 22.98 -8.31 2.36
CA ASP A 340 23.38 -8.31 3.76
C ASP A 340 22.17 -8.05 4.65
N VAL A 341 22.32 -8.27 5.97
CA VAL A 341 21.30 -7.99 6.97
C VAL A 341 21.71 -6.74 7.72
N THR A 342 20.85 -5.72 7.71
CA THR A 342 20.95 -4.57 8.60
C THR A 342 20.22 -4.87 9.91
N PRO A 343 20.93 -4.94 11.05
CA PRO A 343 20.30 -5.12 12.34
C PRO A 343 19.35 -3.97 12.68
N TYR A 344 18.22 -4.28 13.30
CA TYR A 344 17.18 -3.30 13.58
C TYR A 344 17.66 -2.15 14.47
N ASP A 345 18.69 -2.35 15.31
CA ASP A 345 19.26 -1.32 16.18
C ASP A 345 19.89 -0.16 15.38
N LEU A 346 20.31 -0.39 14.13
CA LEU A 346 20.84 0.62 13.20
C LEU A 346 19.76 1.35 12.39
N ILE A 347 18.50 0.90 12.44
CA ILE A 347 17.39 1.45 11.67
C ILE A 347 16.62 2.45 12.54
N ASP A 348 16.47 3.69 12.08
CA ASP A 348 15.69 4.71 12.79
C ASP A 348 14.17 4.55 12.54
N ALA A 349 13.79 4.15 11.32
CA ALA A 349 12.38 3.99 10.94
C ALA A 349 12.20 2.98 9.80
N ILE A 350 11.05 2.29 9.84
CA ILE A 350 10.57 1.44 8.74
C ILE A 350 9.29 2.06 8.18
N VAL A 351 9.37 2.58 6.96
CA VAL A 351 8.30 3.30 6.27
C VAL A 351 7.52 2.33 5.39
N THR A 352 6.19 2.32 5.56
CA THR A 352 5.23 1.49 4.82
C THR A 352 4.11 2.36 4.23
N GLU A 353 3.26 1.76 3.40
CA GLU A 353 2.07 2.40 2.83
C GLU A 353 0.97 2.73 3.85
N VAL A 354 1.05 2.17 5.07
CA VAL A 354 0.08 2.40 6.15
C VAL A 354 0.63 3.29 7.27
N GLY A 355 1.84 3.82 7.10
CA GLY A 355 2.51 4.69 8.07
C GLY A 355 3.96 4.27 8.33
N VAL A 356 4.54 4.89 9.35
CA VAL A 356 5.94 4.68 9.74
C VAL A 356 6.00 3.94 11.07
N ALA A 357 6.71 2.81 11.09
CA ALA A 357 7.05 2.11 12.33
C ALA A 357 8.33 2.72 12.92
N GLU A 358 8.23 3.14 14.18
CA GLU A 358 9.34 3.60 15.01
C GLU A 358 9.53 2.63 16.18
N LYS A 359 10.71 2.68 16.80
CA LYS A 359 10.99 1.89 18.00
C LYS A 359 10.19 2.39 19.19
N ASN A 360 9.67 1.47 19.98
CA ASN A 360 9.02 1.76 21.25
C ASN A 360 10.05 2.16 22.34
N ALA A 361 9.58 2.37 23.57
CA ALA A 361 10.45 2.75 24.70
C ALA A 361 11.55 1.72 25.02
N ASP A 362 11.35 0.45 24.64
CA ASP A 362 12.31 -0.63 24.83
C ASP A 362 13.28 -0.77 23.63
N GLY A 363 13.16 0.09 22.61
CA GLY A 363 14.03 0.08 21.44
C GLY A 363 13.64 -0.94 20.36
N LEU A 364 12.42 -1.49 20.41
CA LEU A 364 11.93 -2.55 19.51
C LEU A 364 10.87 -2.02 18.53
N PHE A 365 10.85 -2.57 17.32
CA PHE A 365 9.75 -2.35 16.38
C PHE A 365 8.57 -3.28 16.69
N GLU A 366 7.35 -2.76 16.61
CA GLU A 366 6.10 -3.51 16.81
C GLU A 366 5.35 -3.65 15.48
N LEU A 367 5.96 -4.37 14.54
CA LEU A 367 5.48 -4.45 13.15
C LEU A 367 4.10 -5.10 13.02
N GLU A 368 3.72 -5.96 13.95
CA GLU A 368 2.38 -6.56 14.04
C GLU A 368 1.28 -5.55 14.35
N LYS A 369 1.62 -4.38 14.93
CA LYS A 369 0.68 -3.32 15.27
C LYS A 369 0.43 -2.34 14.11
N LEU A 370 1.18 -2.44 13.01
CA LEU A 370 0.95 -1.61 11.84
C LEU A 370 -0.50 -1.76 11.36
N PRO A 371 -1.26 -0.66 11.29
CA PRO A 371 -2.70 -0.71 11.17
C PRO A 371 -3.10 -1.49 9.94
N ILE A 372 -3.95 -2.51 10.11
CA ILE A 372 -4.67 -3.10 9.00
C ILE A 372 -5.66 -2.02 8.53
N LEU A 373 -5.65 -1.70 7.23
CA LEU A 373 -6.38 -0.60 6.56
C LEU A 373 -7.83 -0.38 7.05
N PHE A 374 -8.43 -1.40 7.64
CA PHE A 374 -9.73 -1.41 8.29
C PHE A 374 -9.90 -0.40 9.45
N PHE A 375 -8.87 -0.12 10.25
CA PHE A 375 -9.01 0.68 11.48
C PHE A 375 -9.15 2.18 11.22
N PHE A 376 -8.44 2.71 10.23
CA PHE A 376 -8.50 4.13 9.86
C PHE A 376 -9.83 4.53 9.21
N PHE A 377 -10.41 3.64 8.40
CA PHE A 377 -11.71 3.88 7.77
C PHE A 377 -12.82 4.01 8.81
N LEU A 378 -12.76 3.20 9.87
CA LEU A 378 -13.69 3.28 11.00
C LEU A 378 -13.55 4.60 11.77
N LEU A 379 -12.31 5.05 12.01
CA LEU A 379 -12.03 6.29 12.74
C LEU A 379 -12.46 7.54 11.95
N LEU A 380 -12.27 7.56 10.63
CA LEU A 380 -12.69 8.66 9.76
C LEU A 380 -14.22 8.74 9.65
N LEU A 381 -14.89 7.57 9.57
CA LEU A 381 -16.35 7.48 9.61
C LEU A 381 -16.91 8.02 10.95
N LEU A 382 -16.25 7.67 12.05
CA LEU A 382 -16.55 8.17 13.40
C LEU A 382 -16.39 9.69 13.50
N LEU A 383 -15.27 10.25 13.00
CA LEU A 383 -15.02 11.69 13.04
C LEU A 383 -16.02 12.47 12.18
N LEU A 384 -16.37 11.94 11.00
CA LEU A 384 -17.37 12.55 10.12
C LEU A 384 -18.75 12.59 10.79
N LEU A 385 -19.13 11.51 11.49
CA LEU A 385 -20.40 11.44 12.23
C LEU A 385 -20.46 12.46 13.39
N VAL A 386 -19.35 12.70 14.07
CA VAL A 386 -19.26 13.68 15.18
C VAL A 386 -19.25 15.12 14.66
N VAL A 387 -18.42 15.43 13.65
CA VAL A 387 -18.20 16.80 13.16
C VAL A 387 -19.37 17.32 12.31
N VAL A 388 -19.92 16.48 11.43
CA VAL A 388 -20.96 16.93 10.48
C VAL A 388 -22.35 16.98 11.14
N PHE A 389 -22.58 16.13 12.14
CA PHE A 389 -23.92 15.95 12.68
C PHE A 389 -24.05 16.26 14.19
N GLY A 390 -22.96 16.59 14.88
CA GLY A 390 -22.99 17.04 16.28
C GLY A 390 -23.41 15.96 17.29
N TYR A 391 -23.37 14.68 16.91
CA TYR A 391 -23.78 13.59 17.77
C TYR A 391 -22.61 13.09 18.63
N PHE A 392 -22.83 13.02 19.94
CA PHE A 392 -22.02 12.19 20.84
C PHE A 392 -22.45 10.73 20.67
N VAL A 393 -21.56 9.90 20.13
CA VAL A 393 -21.75 8.45 20.03
C VAL A 393 -21.20 7.81 21.29
N SER A 394 -22.05 7.17 22.10
CA SER A 394 -21.68 6.80 23.47
C SER A 394 -21.22 5.36 23.65
N VAL A 395 -21.68 4.37 22.86
CA VAL A 395 -21.24 2.96 22.99
C VAL A 395 -21.38 2.19 21.67
N PHE A 396 -20.43 1.28 21.40
CA PHE A 396 -20.52 0.28 20.34
C PHE A 396 -20.56 -1.14 20.92
N LEU A 397 -21.49 -1.97 20.44
CA LEU A 397 -21.46 -3.42 20.64
C LEU A 397 -21.13 -4.10 19.32
N PHE A 398 -20.04 -4.88 19.31
CA PHE A 398 -19.60 -5.65 18.16
C PHE A 398 -19.97 -7.13 18.35
N ARG A 399 -20.62 -7.73 17.35
CA ARG A 399 -20.72 -9.19 17.26
C ARG A 399 -20.35 -9.66 15.85
N PHE A 400 -19.24 -10.39 15.77
CA PHE A 400 -18.77 -11.00 14.53
C PHE A 400 -19.39 -12.38 14.36
N ASN A 401 -20.20 -12.58 13.32
CA ASN A 401 -20.73 -13.91 13.01
C ASN A 401 -19.80 -14.61 12.00
N ARG A 402 -19.00 -15.57 12.49
CA ARG A 402 -18.00 -16.30 11.71
C ARG A 402 -18.58 -17.10 10.54
N SER A 403 -19.82 -17.59 10.62
CA SER A 403 -20.38 -18.43 9.54
C SER A 403 -20.91 -17.63 8.35
N LYS A 404 -21.50 -16.45 8.61
CA LYS A 404 -22.09 -15.59 7.56
C LYS A 404 -21.13 -14.50 7.04
N LYS A 405 -19.94 -14.34 7.65
CA LYS A 405 -18.97 -13.25 7.36
C LYS A 405 -19.62 -11.85 7.42
N THR A 406 -20.58 -11.66 8.33
CA THR A 406 -21.29 -10.40 8.53
C THR A 406 -20.85 -9.77 9.84
N ILE A 407 -20.49 -8.48 9.77
CA ILE A 407 -20.29 -7.64 10.95
C ILE A 407 -21.60 -6.92 11.23
N TYR A 408 -22.16 -7.10 12.42
CA TYR A 408 -23.28 -6.30 12.89
C TYR A 408 -22.72 -5.14 13.70
N LEU A 409 -22.98 -3.91 13.25
CA LEU A 409 -22.64 -2.68 13.95
C LEU A 409 -23.93 -2.09 14.52
N LEU A 410 -24.06 -2.10 15.85
CA LEU A 410 -25.13 -1.38 16.53
C LEU A 410 -24.57 -0.03 17.00
N LEU A 411 -25.05 1.05 16.38
CA LEU A 411 -24.68 2.42 16.71
C LEU A 411 -25.68 2.99 17.71
N TYR A 412 -25.18 3.39 18.89
CA TYR A 412 -25.97 4.07 19.92
C TYR A 412 -25.64 5.57 19.93
N ALA A 413 -26.59 6.42 19.50
CA ALA A 413 -26.45 7.87 19.52
C ALA A 413 -27.50 8.50 20.46
N GLN A 414 -27.05 9.27 21.45
CA GLN A 414 -27.93 10.02 22.35
C GLN A 414 -28.12 11.44 21.79
N VAL A 415 -29.36 11.80 21.46
CA VAL A 415 -29.70 13.15 21.00
C VAL A 415 -29.92 14.03 22.23
N SER A 416 -28.93 14.86 22.59
CA SER A 416 -29.11 15.89 23.63
C SER A 416 -29.60 17.19 23.00
N ASN A 417 -30.87 17.54 23.21
CA ASN A 417 -31.37 18.88 22.92
C ASN A 417 -31.00 19.81 24.09
N ALA A 418 -29.83 20.44 24.02
CA ALA A 418 -29.45 21.53 24.92
C ALA A 418 -29.13 22.77 24.08
N VAL A 419 -30.14 23.60 23.82
CA VAL A 419 -29.93 24.99 23.36
C VAL A 419 -30.02 25.89 24.59
N THR A 420 -28.86 26.31 25.10
CA THR A 420 -28.74 27.44 26.03
C THR A 420 -28.74 28.74 25.22
N LEU A 421 -29.79 29.55 25.37
CA LEU A 421 -29.84 30.93 24.91
C LEU A 421 -29.09 31.82 25.91
N ASN A 422 -27.98 32.43 25.47
CA ASN A 422 -27.44 33.65 26.07
C ASN A 422 -27.18 34.64 24.94
N GLY A 423 -27.80 35.82 25.03
CA GLY A 423 -27.95 36.76 23.92
C GLY A 423 -26.91 37.87 23.84
N ALA A 424 -27.05 38.69 22.80
CA ALA A 424 -26.92 40.15 22.77
C ALA A 424 -26.92 40.63 21.30
N GLY A 425 -27.63 41.71 20.98
CA GLY A 425 -27.33 42.54 19.80
C GLY A 425 -28.46 42.79 18.79
N SER A 426 -29.40 43.67 19.16
CA SER A 426 -29.99 44.76 18.36
C SER A 426 -30.29 44.60 16.85
N GLY A 427 -31.56 44.84 16.46
CA GLY A 427 -31.90 45.32 15.11
C GLY A 427 -33.33 45.07 14.61
N LEU A 428 -34.23 45.99 14.97
CA LEU A 428 -35.56 46.35 14.41
C LEU A 428 -36.32 45.44 13.41
N GLY A 429 -37.60 45.24 13.74
CA GLY A 429 -38.71 44.97 12.80
C GLY A 429 -40.04 44.69 13.52
N ILE A 430 -40.80 45.76 13.83
CA ILE A 430 -42.17 45.72 14.40
C ILE A 430 -43.19 45.67 13.24
N VAL A 431 -44.24 44.85 13.34
CA VAL A 431 -45.66 45.25 13.08
C VAL A 431 -46.59 44.41 13.98
N GLU A 432 -47.48 45.13 14.68
CA GLU A 432 -48.52 44.69 15.64
C GLU A 432 -49.65 43.85 14.98
N ALA A 433 -50.41 43.03 15.72
CA ALA A 433 -51.66 43.47 16.35
C ALA A 433 -52.14 42.60 17.54
N ILE A 434 -52.82 43.30 18.45
CA ILE A 434 -53.32 43.00 19.82
C ILE A 434 -54.67 42.22 19.82
N PRO A 435 -55.11 41.60 20.95
CA PRO A 435 -55.78 40.30 21.03
C PRO A 435 -57.28 40.32 21.43
N SER A 436 -57.88 39.13 21.55
CA SER A 436 -59.15 38.88 22.27
C SER A 436 -59.14 37.50 22.98
N PRO A 437 -59.79 37.34 24.15
CA PRO A 437 -59.39 36.42 25.21
C PRO A 437 -60.32 35.22 25.40
N GLY A 438 -59.79 34.09 25.90
CA GLY A 438 -60.64 32.97 26.34
C GLY A 438 -59.90 31.78 26.94
N ALA A 439 -60.01 31.65 28.26
CA ALA A 439 -59.88 30.42 29.06
C ALA A 439 -58.49 29.79 29.29
N THR A 440 -58.02 30.11 30.49
CA THR A 440 -56.99 29.51 31.36
C THR A 440 -56.94 27.97 31.43
N ARG A 441 -55.72 27.45 31.21
CA ARG A 441 -54.95 26.43 31.96
C ARG A 441 -55.69 25.44 32.89
N ARG A 442 -55.43 24.15 32.65
CA ARG A 442 -54.87 23.24 33.67
C ARG A 442 -53.56 22.63 33.15
N SER A 443 -52.48 22.78 33.93
CA SER A 443 -51.14 22.29 33.61
C SER A 443 -51.04 20.77 33.79
N ARG A 444 -50.47 20.08 32.80
CA ARG A 444 -49.76 18.81 33.01
C ARG A 444 -48.31 18.99 32.56
N SER A 445 -47.38 18.75 33.46
CA SER A 445 -45.95 18.61 33.16
C SER A 445 -45.75 17.55 32.08
N HIS A 446 -45.02 17.87 31.02
CA HIS A 446 -44.55 16.90 30.04
C HIS A 446 -43.12 16.53 30.37
N TYR A 447 -42.92 15.28 30.81
CA TYR A 447 -41.62 14.63 30.73
C TYR A 447 -41.27 14.45 29.25
N ILE A 448 -40.18 15.05 28.79
CA ILE A 448 -39.62 14.79 27.46
C ILE A 448 -38.94 13.42 27.52
N ARG A 449 -39.50 12.43 26.82
CA ARG A 449 -38.80 11.15 26.59
C ARG A 449 -37.68 11.38 25.58
N PRO A 450 -36.47 10.82 25.77
CA PRO A 450 -35.45 10.82 24.73
C PRO A 450 -35.97 10.07 23.50
N SER A 451 -35.79 10.66 22.31
CA SER A 451 -36.04 9.99 21.04
C SER A 451 -34.79 9.21 20.65
N TYR A 452 -34.95 7.90 20.38
CA TYR A 452 -33.85 7.03 19.97
C TYR A 452 -33.91 6.76 18.47
N LEU A 453 -32.76 6.78 17.81
CA LEU A 453 -32.60 6.38 16.40
C LEU A 453 -31.78 5.09 16.34
N TYR A 454 -32.36 4.04 15.76
CA TYR A 454 -31.67 2.77 15.52
C TYR A 454 -31.33 2.66 14.03
N ILE A 455 -30.04 2.55 13.71
CA ILE A 455 -29.56 2.35 12.34
C ILE A 455 -28.94 0.94 12.27
N PHE A 456 -29.53 0.08 11.44
CA PHE A 456 -29.02 -1.26 11.17
C PHE A 456 -28.37 -1.28 9.78
N LEU A 457 -27.05 -1.48 9.74
CA LEU A 457 -26.31 -1.66 8.50
C LEU A 457 -25.90 -3.14 8.37
N SER A 458 -26.52 -3.85 7.43
CA SER A 458 -26.07 -5.19 7.01
C SER A 458 -25.12 -5.03 5.84
N LEU A 459 -23.83 -5.19 6.09
CA LEU A 459 -22.81 -5.16 5.04
C LEU A 459 -22.67 -6.57 4.44
N THR A 460 -23.59 -6.91 3.54
CA THR A 460 -23.51 -8.11 2.72
C THR A 460 -23.50 -7.69 1.25
N ARG A 461 -22.30 -7.74 0.63
CA ARG A 461 -22.02 -7.50 -0.81
C ARG A 461 -22.39 -6.10 -1.34
N MET A 462 -21.45 -5.14 -1.26
CA MET A 462 -21.44 -3.97 -2.16
C MET A 462 -19.99 -3.71 -2.63
N SER A 463 -19.82 -3.37 -3.91
CA SER A 463 -18.51 -3.18 -4.53
C SER A 463 -17.82 -1.88 -4.06
N PRO A 464 -16.49 -1.77 -4.13
CA PRO A 464 -15.74 -0.68 -3.47
C PRO A 464 -15.76 0.67 -4.20
N TRP A 465 -16.42 0.81 -5.35
CA TRP A 465 -16.16 1.93 -6.26
C TRP A 465 -17.15 3.08 -6.12
N SER A 466 -16.82 3.98 -5.20
CA SER A 466 -16.78 5.44 -5.35
C SER A 466 -17.04 6.06 -3.97
N LEU A 467 -16.02 6.70 -3.39
CA LEU A 467 -16.18 7.50 -2.16
C LEU A 467 -17.39 8.45 -2.27
N ASN A 468 -17.64 8.96 -3.48
CA ASN A 468 -18.77 9.81 -3.83
C ASN A 468 -20.12 9.08 -3.77
N GLY A 469 -20.23 7.83 -4.22
CA GLY A 469 -21.44 7.03 -4.10
C GLY A 469 -21.75 6.66 -2.65
N TRP A 470 -20.73 6.26 -1.88
CA TRP A 470 -20.83 5.99 -0.44
C TRP A 470 -21.33 7.22 0.32
N LEU A 471 -20.74 8.40 0.06
CA LEU A 471 -21.14 9.66 0.68
C LEU A 471 -22.55 10.07 0.24
N PHE A 472 -22.91 9.88 -1.03
CA PHE A 472 -24.23 10.22 -1.55
C PHE A 472 -25.34 9.36 -0.93
N TYR A 473 -25.15 8.04 -0.81
CA TYR A 473 -26.15 7.16 -0.19
C TYR A 473 -26.26 7.36 1.33
N LEU A 474 -25.15 7.61 2.04
CA LEU A 474 -25.17 7.96 3.47
C LEU A 474 -25.85 9.31 3.70
N VAL A 475 -25.49 10.33 2.94
CA VAL A 475 -26.10 11.67 3.04
C VAL A 475 -27.58 11.62 2.63
N ALA A 476 -27.95 10.91 1.56
CA ALA A 476 -29.34 10.76 1.12
C ALA A 476 -30.21 9.99 2.13
N GLY A 477 -29.69 8.90 2.70
CA GLY A 477 -30.36 8.15 3.76
C GLY A 477 -30.60 8.99 5.02
N PHE A 478 -29.62 9.81 5.42
CA PHE A 478 -29.74 10.73 6.55
C PHE A 478 -30.64 11.95 6.25
N PHE A 479 -30.66 12.46 5.01
CA PHE A 479 -31.54 13.55 4.59
C PHE A 479 -33.01 13.12 4.56
N LEU A 480 -33.28 11.88 4.10
CA LEU A 480 -34.61 11.26 4.13
C LEU A 480 -35.09 11.02 5.56
N ALA A 481 -34.18 10.63 6.48
CA ALA A 481 -34.49 10.50 7.89
C ALA A 481 -34.79 11.87 8.56
N ARG A 482 -34.01 12.91 8.23
CA ARG A 482 -34.21 14.28 8.74
C ARG A 482 -35.53 14.92 8.28
N ASN A 483 -35.93 14.71 7.02
CA ASN A 483 -37.16 15.30 6.46
C ASN A 483 -38.46 14.59 6.93
N LYS A 484 -38.39 13.36 7.44
CA LYS A 484 -39.57 12.63 7.95
C LYS A 484 -39.80 12.75 9.46
N LEU A 485 -38.85 13.31 10.22
CA LEU A 485 -38.96 13.52 11.67
C LEU A 485 -39.91 14.65 12.10
N GLY A 486 -40.66 15.25 11.15
CA GLY A 486 -41.80 16.14 11.45
C GLY A 486 -43.11 15.41 11.80
N GLY A 487 -43.14 14.07 11.73
CA GLY A 487 -44.31 13.25 12.05
C GLY A 487 -43.99 12.19 13.09
N THR A 488 -44.88 12.04 14.06
CA THR A 488 -44.80 11.05 15.15
C THR A 488 -44.55 9.62 14.66
N SER A 489 -43.62 8.93 15.35
CA SER A 489 -43.39 7.47 15.32
C SER A 489 -43.22 6.85 13.93
N THR A 490 -41.99 6.54 13.52
CA THR A 490 -41.78 5.55 12.45
C THR A 490 -40.48 4.76 12.64
N LYS A 491 -40.62 3.42 12.70
CA LYS A 491 -39.52 2.48 12.45
C LYS A 491 -39.04 2.69 11.02
N LEU A 492 -37.74 2.93 10.82
CA LEU A 492 -37.13 2.95 9.50
C LEU A 492 -36.55 1.56 9.23
N ILE A 493 -37.20 0.77 8.36
CA ILE A 493 -36.61 -0.42 7.74
C ILE A 493 -36.41 -0.06 6.27
N SER A 494 -35.16 0.17 5.85
CA SER A 494 -34.82 0.34 4.43
C SER A 494 -34.50 -1.04 3.85
N HIS A 495 -35.41 -1.57 3.03
CA HIS A 495 -35.22 -2.76 2.21
C HIS A 495 -34.41 -2.43 0.96
N VAL A 496 -33.32 -3.15 0.71
CA VAL A 496 -32.78 -3.35 -0.64
C VAL A 496 -32.48 -4.85 -0.84
N THR A 497 -33.43 -5.47 -1.54
CA THR A 497 -33.51 -6.79 -2.22
C THR A 497 -33.49 -8.12 -1.45
N GLU A 498 -34.53 -8.91 -1.79
CA GLU A 498 -35.00 -10.25 -1.42
C GLU A 498 -35.46 -10.53 0.02
N SER A 499 -36.67 -11.09 0.09
CA SER A 499 -37.65 -11.02 1.19
C SER A 499 -37.25 -11.79 2.45
N CYS A 500 -37.27 -11.10 3.60
CA CYS A 500 -37.47 -11.73 4.90
C CYS A 500 -38.32 -10.80 5.77
N SER A 501 -39.41 -11.32 6.33
CA SER A 501 -40.38 -10.54 7.08
C SER A 501 -39.93 -10.38 8.54
N SER A 502 -40.49 -9.41 9.27
CA SER A 502 -40.13 -9.15 10.68
C SER A 502 -40.29 -10.35 11.62
N HIS A 503 -41.05 -11.37 11.24
CA HIS A 503 -41.22 -12.61 12.00
C HIS A 503 -40.00 -13.55 11.93
N ASP A 504 -39.18 -13.47 10.87
CA ASP A 504 -38.02 -14.34 10.69
C ASP A 504 -36.83 -13.91 11.58
N PHE A 505 -36.76 -12.61 11.91
CA PHE A 505 -35.71 -12.02 12.76
C PHE A 505 -35.87 -12.36 14.26
N GLU A 506 -37.12 -12.42 14.77
CA GLU A 506 -37.39 -12.80 16.16
C GLU A 506 -37.07 -14.29 16.43
N ARG A 507 -37.17 -15.15 15.40
CA ARG A 507 -36.76 -16.56 15.48
C ARG A 507 -35.23 -16.75 15.46
N GLU A 508 -34.48 -15.98 14.67
CA GLU A 508 -33.02 -16.17 14.49
C GLU A 508 -32.18 -15.74 15.71
N MET A 509 -32.67 -14.85 16.57
CA MET A 509 -31.90 -14.34 17.72
C MET A 509 -32.26 -14.92 19.10
N HIS A 510 -33.27 -15.78 19.22
CA HIS A 510 -33.74 -16.37 20.50
C HIS A 510 -33.88 -15.34 21.65
N PHE A 511 -34.55 -14.21 21.42
CA PHE A 511 -34.91 -13.27 22.51
C PHE A 511 -36.41 -13.34 22.75
N ALA A 512 -36.82 -13.63 23.99
CA ALA A 512 -38.23 -13.89 24.33
C ALA A 512 -39.06 -12.61 24.57
N SER A 513 -38.44 -11.46 24.87
CA SER A 513 -39.11 -10.16 24.84
C SER A 513 -38.12 -8.97 24.96
N PRO A 514 -38.51 -7.75 24.55
CA PRO A 514 -37.66 -6.54 24.65
C PRO A 514 -37.38 -6.03 26.07
N LEU A 515 -37.90 -6.66 27.12
CA LEU A 515 -37.72 -6.22 28.51
C LEU A 515 -36.49 -6.81 29.21
N GLU A 516 -35.82 -7.81 28.63
CA GLU A 516 -34.57 -8.36 29.19
C GLU A 516 -33.31 -7.57 28.77
N LEU A 517 -33.47 -6.49 28.01
CA LEU A 517 -32.38 -5.62 27.52
C LEU A 517 -32.09 -4.41 28.43
N TRP A 518 -32.67 -4.35 29.64
CA TRP A 518 -32.43 -3.29 30.62
C TRP A 518 -31.68 -3.79 31.86
#